data_AF-A0A832EVM1-F1
#
_entry.id   AF-A0A832EVM1-F1
#
_cell.length_a   1.000
_cell.length_b   1.000
_cell.length_c   1.000
_cell.angle_alpha   90.00
_cell.angle_beta   90.00
_cell.angle_gamma   90.00
#
_symmetry.space_group_name_H-M   'P 1'
#
loop_
_entity.id
_entity.type
_entity.pdbx_description
1 polymer ?
#
loop_
_entity_poly.entity_id
_entity_poly.type
_entity_poly.pdbx_seq_one_letter_code
_entity_poly.pdbx_strand_id
1 'polypeptide(L)'
;MRIIMRWLSRQGKLLAAEVAAGAVIAFLLVAYINHLNGPTSEVQQAVYQARNQAANPPDSREARERAIYLELLSAHKRAADEARQKVPDLSPGSPGYTRLKAQRQAQRQVETEANLEGQYRASIMAEHHLTPEELRAIEDRGRAAGW
;
A
#
# COMPACT_ATOMS: atom_id res chain seq x y z
N MET A 1 -24.43 78.52 11.37
CA MET A 1 -23.40 77.75 10.63
C MET A 1 -22.71 76.61 11.42
N ARG A 2 -23.08 76.31 12.69
CA ARG A 2 -22.50 75.19 13.48
C ARG A 2 -23.30 73.87 13.42
N ILE A 3 -24.56 73.91 12.99
CA ILE A 3 -25.48 72.76 13.02
C ILE A 3 -25.24 71.84 11.81
N ILE A 4 -24.96 72.40 10.63
CA ILE A 4 -24.75 71.66 9.38
C ILE A 4 -23.44 70.84 9.43
N MET A 5 -22.37 71.37 10.02
CA MET A 5 -21.10 70.64 10.21
C MET A 5 -21.26 69.40 11.12
N ARG A 6 -22.11 69.48 12.16
CA ARG A 6 -22.37 68.33 13.05
C ARG A 6 -23.20 67.23 12.39
N TRP A 7 -24.07 67.60 11.45
CA TRP A 7 -24.89 66.64 10.71
C TRP A 7 -24.07 65.85 9.68
N LEU A 8 -23.19 66.52 8.92
CA LEU A 8 -22.26 65.87 8.00
C LEU A 8 -21.24 64.97 8.72
N SER A 9 -20.77 65.36 9.92
CA SER A 9 -19.90 64.52 10.76
C SER A 9 -20.57 63.24 11.27
N ARG A 10 -21.88 63.26 11.51
CA ARG A 10 -22.64 62.05 11.92
C ARG A 10 -22.92 61.12 10.73
N GLN A 11 -23.26 61.68 9.58
CA GLN A 11 -23.46 60.93 8.32
C GLN A 11 -22.16 60.20 7.89
N GLY A 12 -21.00 60.87 7.96
CA GLY A 12 -19.71 60.24 7.64
C GLY A 12 -19.30 59.12 8.62
N LYS A 13 -19.68 59.21 9.90
CA LYS A 13 -19.43 58.15 10.89
C LYS A 13 -20.36 56.94 10.72
N LEU A 14 -21.60 57.17 10.29
CA LEU A 14 -22.55 56.10 9.95
C LEU A 14 -22.11 55.33 8.70
N LEU A 15 -21.68 56.05 7.66
CA LEU A 15 -21.12 55.44 6.45
C LEU A 15 -19.82 54.66 6.73
N ALA A 16 -18.94 55.18 7.58
CA ALA A 16 -17.73 54.47 8.00
C ALA A 16 -18.04 53.20 8.82
N ALA A 17 -19.09 53.23 9.66
CA ALA A 17 -19.53 52.07 10.44
C ALA A 17 -20.17 50.99 9.55
N GLU A 18 -20.94 51.36 8.53
CA GLU A 18 -21.51 50.40 7.57
C GLU A 18 -20.44 49.74 6.70
N VAL A 19 -19.44 50.50 6.24
CA VAL A 19 -18.29 49.96 5.49
C VAL A 19 -17.44 49.03 6.37
N ALA A 20 -17.23 49.38 7.64
CA ALA A 20 -16.52 48.53 8.59
C ALA A 20 -17.30 47.22 8.88
N ALA A 21 -18.63 47.30 9.05
CA ALA A 21 -19.47 46.12 9.22
C ALA A 21 -19.45 45.21 7.97
N GLY A 22 -19.49 45.81 6.77
CA GLY A 22 -19.35 45.07 5.51
C GLY A 22 -18.00 44.37 5.37
N ALA A 23 -16.90 45.01 5.77
CA ALA A 23 -15.56 44.43 5.72
C ALA A 23 -15.39 43.28 6.73
N VAL A 24 -15.99 43.39 7.93
CA VAL A 24 -15.97 42.32 8.94
C VAL A 24 -16.79 41.11 8.46
N ILE A 25 -17.97 41.34 7.87
CA ILE A 25 -18.79 40.26 7.32
C ILE A 25 -18.05 39.57 6.16
N ALA A 26 -17.41 40.32 5.27
CA ALA A 26 -16.61 39.76 4.18
C ALA A 26 -15.40 38.97 4.69
N PHE A 27 -14.69 39.47 5.71
CA PHE A 27 -13.57 38.77 6.33
C PHE A 27 -14.02 37.47 7.02
N LEU A 28 -15.15 37.51 7.74
CA LEU A 28 -15.74 36.32 8.36
C LEU A 28 -16.25 35.31 7.32
N LEU A 29 -16.79 35.78 6.18
CA LEU A 29 -17.18 34.91 5.08
C LEU A 29 -15.97 34.26 4.40
N VAL A 30 -14.89 35.01 4.17
CA VAL A 30 -13.63 34.46 3.62
C VAL A 30 -12.99 33.48 4.60
N ALA A 31 -13.00 33.78 5.91
CA ALA A 31 -12.53 32.88 6.94
C ALA A 31 -13.40 31.61 7.06
N TYR A 32 -14.72 31.75 6.91
CA TYR A 32 -15.67 30.62 6.91
C TYR A 32 -15.53 29.76 5.65
N ILE A 33 -15.36 30.37 4.47
CA ILE A 33 -15.06 29.67 3.21
C ILE A 33 -13.70 28.96 3.32
N ASN A 34 -12.69 29.60 3.91
CA ASN A 34 -11.39 28.97 4.16
C ASN A 34 -11.45 27.88 5.25
N HIS A 35 -12.37 27.98 6.22
CA HIS A 35 -12.62 26.96 7.23
C HIS A 35 -13.38 25.75 6.65
N LEU A 36 -14.35 25.98 5.75
CA LEU A 36 -15.01 24.95 4.97
C LEU A 36 -14.05 24.30 3.94
N ASN A 37 -13.05 25.06 3.47
CA ASN A 37 -11.95 24.58 2.62
C ASN A 37 -10.69 24.23 3.43
N GLY A 38 -10.84 23.81 4.71
CA GLY A 38 -9.74 23.36 5.58
C GLY A 38 -8.82 22.33 4.90
N PRO A 39 -7.59 22.14 5.42
CA PRO A 39 -6.42 21.72 4.65
C PRO A 39 -6.74 20.46 3.85
N THR A 40 -6.73 20.64 2.53
CA THR A 40 -7.04 19.64 1.53
C THR A 40 -6.26 18.36 1.69
N SER A 41 -5.15 18.32 2.44
CA SER A 41 -4.34 17.12 2.60
C SER A 41 -5.03 16.00 3.37
N GLU A 42 -5.64 16.25 4.53
CA GLU A 42 -6.20 15.17 5.37
C GLU A 42 -7.53 14.68 4.84
N VAL A 43 -8.41 15.59 4.38
CA VAL A 43 -9.68 15.20 3.79
C VAL A 43 -9.48 14.58 2.40
N GLN A 44 -8.55 15.08 1.57
CA GLN A 44 -8.24 14.38 0.31
C GLN A 44 -7.49 13.07 0.56
N GLN A 45 -6.65 12.95 1.58
CA GLN A 45 -6.07 11.66 1.97
C GLN A 45 -7.14 10.70 2.48
N ALA A 46 -8.09 11.16 3.31
CA ALA A 46 -9.20 10.36 3.79
C ALA A 46 -10.15 9.96 2.67
N VAL A 47 -10.45 10.86 1.72
CA VAL A 47 -11.25 10.57 0.54
C VAL A 47 -10.50 9.67 -0.44
N TYR A 48 -9.19 9.83 -0.62
CA TYR A 48 -8.35 8.94 -1.41
C TYR A 48 -8.26 7.55 -0.78
N GLN A 49 -8.06 7.47 0.53
CA GLN A 49 -8.06 6.22 1.30
C GLN A 49 -9.44 5.56 1.27
N ALA A 50 -10.52 6.30 1.50
CA ALA A 50 -11.89 5.80 1.45
C ALA A 50 -12.29 5.37 0.02
N ARG A 51 -11.82 6.08 -1.03
CA ARG A 51 -12.06 5.71 -2.43
C ARG A 51 -11.26 4.47 -2.83
N ASN A 52 -10.04 4.31 -2.32
CA ASN A 52 -9.24 3.08 -2.49
C ASN A 52 -9.80 1.89 -1.70
N GLN A 53 -10.41 2.14 -0.55
CA GLN A 53 -11.13 1.14 0.26
C GLN A 53 -12.48 0.76 -0.37
N ALA A 54 -13.20 1.72 -0.97
CA ALA A 54 -14.46 1.45 -1.66
C ALA A 54 -14.28 0.78 -3.03
N ALA A 55 -13.12 0.95 -3.67
CA ALA A 55 -12.76 0.26 -4.90
C ALA A 55 -12.32 -1.21 -4.69
N ASN A 56 -12.00 -1.61 -3.45
CA ASN A 56 -11.61 -2.98 -3.08
C ASN A 56 -12.30 -3.37 -1.77
N PRO A 57 -13.50 -3.98 -1.79
CA PRO A 57 -14.12 -4.47 -0.56
C PRO A 57 -13.12 -5.36 0.21
N PRO A 58 -13.10 -5.33 1.55
CA PRO A 58 -12.16 -6.11 2.35
C PRO A 58 -12.17 -7.60 1.98
N ASP A 59 -13.33 -8.13 1.59
CA ASP A 59 -13.50 -9.50 1.09
C ASP A 59 -12.79 -9.76 -0.26
N SER A 60 -12.56 -8.76 -1.12
CA SER A 60 -11.83 -8.94 -2.38
C SER A 60 -10.32 -8.76 -2.22
N ARG A 61 -9.88 -7.87 -1.32
CA ARG A 61 -8.45 -7.67 -1.06
C ARG A 61 -7.87 -8.85 -0.30
N GLU A 62 -8.49 -9.27 0.79
CA GLU A 62 -8.01 -10.41 1.57
C GLU A 62 -8.08 -11.69 0.74
N ALA A 63 -9.15 -11.93 -0.02
CA ALA A 63 -9.24 -13.09 -0.91
C ALA A 63 -8.14 -13.09 -1.98
N ARG A 64 -7.80 -11.93 -2.54
CA ARG A 64 -6.69 -11.79 -3.50
C ARG A 64 -5.35 -12.09 -2.84
N GLU A 65 -5.06 -11.48 -1.70
CA GLU A 65 -3.81 -11.70 -0.97
C GLU A 65 -3.68 -13.17 -0.51
N ARG A 66 -4.79 -13.79 -0.11
CA ARG A 66 -4.85 -15.21 0.21
C ARG A 66 -4.58 -16.09 -1.01
N ALA A 67 -5.14 -15.76 -2.17
CA ALA A 67 -4.85 -16.48 -3.41
C ALA A 67 -3.35 -16.40 -3.77
N ILE A 68 -2.76 -15.20 -3.67
CA ILE A 68 -1.32 -14.98 -3.89
C ILE A 68 -0.48 -15.79 -2.88
N TYR A 69 -0.88 -15.82 -1.61
CA TYR A 69 -0.20 -16.60 -0.59
C TYR A 69 -0.23 -18.11 -0.86
N LEU A 70 -1.41 -18.64 -1.24
CA LEU A 70 -1.54 -20.05 -1.62
C LEU A 70 -0.74 -20.37 -2.89
N GLU A 71 -0.67 -19.43 -3.83
CA GLU A 71 0.16 -19.55 -5.02
C GLU A 71 1.64 -19.63 -4.67
N LEU A 72 2.13 -18.81 -3.73
CA LEU A 72 3.50 -18.88 -3.20
C LEU A 72 3.79 -20.26 -2.57
N LEU A 73 2.91 -20.76 -1.70
CA LEU A 73 3.06 -22.10 -1.12
C LEU A 73 3.13 -23.19 -2.20
N SER A 74 2.29 -23.08 -3.23
CA SER A 74 2.32 -24.00 -4.36
C SER A 74 3.64 -23.88 -5.15
N ALA A 75 4.19 -22.68 -5.31
CA ALA A 75 5.44 -22.43 -5.99
C ALA A 75 6.63 -23.02 -5.23
N HIS A 76 6.67 -22.90 -3.89
CA HIS A 76 7.68 -23.57 -3.06
C HIS A 76 7.64 -25.08 -3.25
N LYS A 77 6.43 -25.67 -3.22
CA LYS A 77 6.28 -27.11 -3.46
C LYS A 77 6.76 -27.52 -4.85
N ARG A 78 6.39 -26.76 -5.89
CA ARG A 78 6.85 -26.99 -7.26
C ARG A 78 8.38 -26.88 -7.37
N ALA A 79 8.99 -25.91 -6.70
CA ALA A 79 10.45 -25.72 -6.69
C ALA A 79 11.15 -26.93 -6.09
N ALA A 80 10.66 -27.45 -4.96
CA ALA A 80 11.18 -28.66 -4.32
C ALA A 80 11.03 -29.90 -5.23
N ASP A 81 9.85 -30.09 -5.84
CA ASP A 81 9.58 -31.22 -6.72
C ASP A 81 10.45 -31.16 -7.99
N GLU A 82 10.57 -29.99 -8.63
CA GLU A 82 11.44 -29.77 -9.78
C GLU A 82 12.93 -29.92 -9.43
N ALA A 83 13.37 -29.45 -8.26
CA ALA A 83 14.76 -29.60 -7.82
C ALA A 83 15.14 -31.07 -7.66
N ARG A 84 14.24 -31.90 -7.10
CA ARG A 84 14.44 -33.36 -7.01
C ARG A 84 14.49 -34.04 -8.37
N GLN A 85 13.70 -33.57 -9.33
CA GLN A 85 13.73 -34.09 -10.70
C GLN A 85 15.02 -33.69 -11.44
N LYS A 86 15.47 -32.44 -11.30
CA LYS A 86 16.68 -31.91 -11.94
C LYS A 86 17.97 -32.48 -11.33
N VAL A 87 17.95 -32.72 -10.03
CA VAL A 87 19.09 -33.26 -9.29
C VAL A 87 18.63 -34.52 -8.55
N PRO A 88 18.53 -35.68 -9.23
CA PRO A 88 18.02 -36.91 -8.63
C PRO A 88 18.96 -37.49 -7.55
N ASP A 89 18.36 -38.24 -6.62
CA ASP A 89 19.06 -38.82 -5.48
C ASP A 89 20.05 -39.92 -5.84
N LEU A 90 21.26 -39.81 -5.28
CA LEU A 90 22.29 -40.84 -5.28
C LEU A 90 21.94 -41.89 -4.24
N SER A 91 21.54 -43.07 -4.70
CA SER A 91 21.23 -44.19 -3.81
C SER A 91 22.49 -44.79 -3.17
N PRO A 92 22.47 -45.09 -1.86
CA PRO A 92 23.51 -45.88 -1.20
C PRO A 92 23.48 -47.31 -1.76
N GLY A 93 24.29 -47.55 -2.78
CA GLY A 93 24.34 -48.81 -3.54
C GLY A 93 24.62 -48.60 -5.02
N SER A 94 24.44 -47.38 -5.54
CA SER A 94 24.76 -47.06 -6.92
C SER A 94 26.27 -47.08 -7.17
N PRO A 95 26.74 -47.60 -8.34
CA PRO A 95 28.14 -47.50 -8.73
C PRO A 95 28.61 -46.05 -8.69
N GLY A 96 29.70 -45.79 -7.98
CA GLY A 96 30.25 -44.44 -7.83
C GLY A 96 29.63 -43.57 -6.74
N TYR A 97 28.77 -44.13 -5.87
CA TYR A 97 28.31 -43.51 -4.64
C TYR A 97 29.49 -43.27 -3.67
N THR A 98 29.62 -42.03 -3.19
CA THR A 98 30.46 -41.69 -2.04
C THR A 98 29.71 -40.70 -1.16
N ARG A 99 29.99 -40.68 0.16
CA ARG A 99 29.36 -39.71 1.08
C ARG A 99 29.57 -38.26 0.60
N LEU A 100 30.75 -37.95 0.07
CA LEU A 100 31.05 -36.62 -0.47
C LEU A 100 30.18 -36.27 -1.69
N LYS A 101 29.96 -37.23 -2.60
CA LYS A 101 29.08 -37.01 -3.76
C LYS A 101 27.62 -36.85 -3.35
N ALA A 102 27.15 -37.62 -2.37
CA ALA A 102 25.82 -37.48 -1.80
C ALA A 102 25.62 -36.09 -1.16
N GLN A 103 26.59 -35.62 -0.36
CA GLN A 103 26.56 -34.27 0.21
C GLN A 103 26.53 -33.18 -0.86
N ARG A 104 27.39 -33.27 -1.88
CA ARG A 104 27.40 -32.30 -2.99
C ARG A 104 26.11 -32.31 -3.80
N GLN A 105 25.48 -33.48 -3.93
CA GLN A 105 24.20 -33.59 -4.61
C GLN A 105 23.07 -32.97 -3.79
N ALA A 106 23.02 -33.20 -2.47
CA ALA A 106 22.08 -32.53 -1.57
C ALA A 106 22.26 -31.00 -1.60
N GLN A 107 23.51 -30.52 -1.61
CA GLN A 107 23.80 -29.09 -1.76
C GLN A 107 23.26 -28.54 -3.08
N ARG A 108 23.50 -29.25 -4.20
CA ARG A 108 22.96 -28.85 -5.51
C ARG A 108 21.43 -28.85 -5.55
N GLN A 109 20.76 -29.78 -4.87
CA GLN A 109 19.30 -29.76 -4.75
C GLN A 109 18.83 -28.49 -4.05
N VAL A 110 19.42 -28.15 -2.90
CA VAL A 110 19.08 -26.92 -2.14
C VAL A 110 19.33 -25.67 -2.97
N GLU A 111 20.48 -25.59 -3.66
CA GLU A 111 20.79 -24.45 -4.55
C GLU A 111 19.81 -24.37 -5.73
N THR A 112 19.42 -25.51 -6.29
CA THR A 112 18.45 -25.56 -7.40
C THR A 112 17.06 -25.15 -6.94
N GLU A 113 16.63 -25.62 -5.76
CA GLU A 113 15.36 -25.25 -5.13
C GLU A 113 15.30 -23.75 -4.86
N ALA A 114 16.34 -23.17 -4.24
CA ALA A 114 16.41 -21.74 -3.96
C ALA A 114 16.37 -20.89 -5.24
N ASN A 115 17.05 -21.32 -6.30
CA ASN A 115 17.03 -20.64 -7.60
C ASN A 115 15.64 -20.68 -8.24
N LEU A 116 14.96 -21.83 -8.19
CA LEU A 116 13.60 -22.00 -8.71
C LEU A 116 12.58 -21.19 -7.92
N GLU A 117 12.70 -21.19 -6.60
CA GLU A 117 11.88 -20.36 -5.72
C GLU A 117 12.04 -18.88 -6.08
N GLY A 118 13.28 -18.39 -6.24
CA GLY A 118 13.53 -17.01 -6.67
C GLY A 118 12.89 -16.67 -8.02
N GLN A 119 12.92 -17.60 -8.98
CA GLN A 119 12.27 -17.42 -10.29
C GLN A 119 10.74 -17.38 -10.17
N TYR A 120 10.12 -18.27 -9.41
CA TYR A 120 8.68 -18.26 -9.23
C TYR A 120 8.20 -17.05 -8.45
N ARG A 121 8.91 -16.64 -7.40
CA ARG A 121 8.60 -15.39 -6.66
C ARG A 121 8.64 -14.19 -7.60
N ALA A 122 9.65 -14.09 -8.45
CA ALA A 122 9.73 -13.03 -9.45
C ALA A 122 8.57 -13.09 -10.47
N SER A 123 8.16 -14.29 -10.89
CA SER A 123 7.00 -14.48 -11.77
C SER A 123 5.70 -14.03 -11.11
N ILE A 124 5.45 -14.44 -9.87
CA ILE A 124 4.26 -14.06 -9.08
C ILE A 124 4.23 -12.54 -8.89
N MET A 125 5.38 -11.92 -8.58
CA MET A 125 5.47 -10.47 -8.49
C MET A 125 5.13 -9.78 -9.80
N ALA A 126 5.63 -10.30 -10.94
CA ALA A 126 5.34 -9.73 -12.25
C ALA A 126 3.86 -9.86 -12.63
N GLU A 127 3.26 -11.02 -12.36
CA GLU A 127 1.85 -11.31 -12.65
C GLU A 127 0.88 -10.47 -11.82
N HIS A 128 1.18 -10.29 -10.53
CA HIS A 128 0.34 -9.54 -9.61
C HIS A 128 0.72 -8.06 -9.48
N HIS A 129 1.74 -7.62 -10.25
CA HIS A 129 2.31 -6.27 -10.21
C HIS A 129 2.73 -5.82 -8.79
N LEU A 130 3.40 -6.72 -8.06
CA LEU A 130 3.82 -6.51 -6.67
C LEU A 130 5.27 -6.06 -6.58
N THR A 131 5.58 -5.18 -5.63
CA THR A 131 6.96 -4.96 -5.20
C THR A 131 7.45 -6.10 -4.28
N PRO A 132 8.78 -6.25 -4.08
CA PRO A 132 9.31 -7.22 -3.12
C PRO A 132 8.73 -7.07 -1.71
N GLU A 133 8.50 -5.82 -1.27
CA GLU A 133 7.96 -5.50 0.05
C GLU A 133 6.48 -5.88 0.17
N GLU A 134 5.70 -5.68 -0.88
CA GLU A 134 4.28 -6.06 -0.91
C GLU A 134 4.12 -7.58 -0.88
N LEU A 135 4.93 -8.31 -1.66
CA LEU A 135 4.94 -9.78 -1.63
C LEU A 135 5.29 -10.28 -0.22
N ARG A 136 6.30 -9.69 0.42
CA ARG A 136 6.70 -10.02 1.80
C ARG A 136 5.59 -9.73 2.80
N ALA A 137 4.90 -8.60 2.66
CA ALA A 137 3.78 -8.25 3.52
C ALA A 137 2.61 -9.25 3.39
N ILE A 138 2.35 -9.74 2.18
CA ILE A 138 1.35 -10.79 1.93
C ILE A 138 1.77 -12.11 2.59
N GLU A 139 3.04 -12.50 2.48
CA GLU A 139 3.57 -13.70 3.15
C GLU A 139 3.48 -13.64 4.67
N ASP A 140 3.90 -12.52 5.25
CA ASP A 140 3.86 -12.30 6.70
C ASP A 140 2.42 -12.31 7.21
N ARG A 141 1.48 -11.70 6.44
CA ARG A 141 0.05 -11.72 6.76
C ARG A 141 -0.55 -13.12 6.64
N GLY A 142 -0.26 -13.84 5.56
CA GLY A 142 -0.76 -15.22 5.37
C GLY A 142 -0.26 -16.17 6.45
N ARG A 143 1.01 -16.04 6.85
CA ARG A 143 1.57 -16.80 7.98
C ARG A 143 0.90 -16.43 9.31
N ALA A 144 0.70 -15.14 9.59
CA ALA A 144 0.06 -14.68 10.82
C ALA A 144 -1.42 -15.09 10.91
N ALA A 145 -2.11 -15.10 9.77
CA ALA A 145 -3.52 -15.48 9.67
C ALA A 145 -3.76 -17.00 9.59
N GLY A 146 -2.71 -17.79 9.35
CA GLY A 146 -2.82 -19.25 9.23
C GLY A 146 -3.60 -19.71 7.99
N TRP A 147 -3.42 -19.01 6.87
CA TRP A 147 -4.10 -19.29 5.61
C TRP A 147 -3.70 -20.60 4.94
#